data_AF-A0A8J8BUR7-F1
#
_entry.id   AF-A0A8J8BUR7-F1
#
_cell.length_a   1.000
_cell.length_b   1.000
_cell.length_c   1.000
_cell.angle_alpha   90.00
_cell.angle_beta   90.00
_cell.angle_gamma   90.00
#
_symmetry.space_group_name_H-M   'P 1'
#
loop_
_entity.id
_entity.type
_entity.pdbx_description
1 polymer ?
#
loop_
_entity_poly.entity_id
_entity_poly.type
_entity_poly.pdbx_seq_one_letter_code
_entity_poly.pdbx_strand_id
1 'polypeptide(L)'
;MKKVNTLFGEGEPCFIIAEIGSNHNGSIATAKKMIDIAAESDADAAKFQIFQAENLYSEYTPEFSYLKGQNVYGLIKDIETPREWIEELARYCKGKIKFLATPFDFEAVDLLEKHVPAFKIASFEIVDLELIKYAAEKGKPMIISTGMANLGEVEDAVHAIRSVGNNDIVLLHCSSLYPAPVEAVNLKAMITMRRAFKVPVGFSDHTLGIHIPVAAVAMGACVIEKHFTLDRNLPGPDHSFAVEPHELKAMITHIRDIEKARGSGVKERSELESEEMYVKARRSIHAKVDIERGTTITKDMLTVKRPGFGVRPKFLDIVVGRKAKEDIKRDEWITWEKV
;
A
#
# COMPACT_ATOMS: atom_id res chain seq x y z
N MET A 1 17.13 -18.35 -6.96
CA MET A 1 16.71 -17.13 -6.24
C MET A 1 16.48 -17.52 -4.79
N LYS A 2 17.29 -17.00 -3.85
CA LYS A 2 17.02 -17.18 -2.41
C LYS A 2 15.65 -16.56 -2.12
N LYS A 3 14.76 -17.30 -1.45
CA LYS A 3 13.46 -16.79 -1.00
C LYS A 3 13.73 -15.56 -0.14
N VAL A 4 13.14 -14.43 -0.56
CA VAL A 4 12.98 -13.23 0.27
C VAL A 4 12.36 -13.69 1.59
N ASN A 5 12.89 -13.18 2.71
CA ASN A 5 12.23 -13.36 4.00
C ASN A 5 10.78 -12.87 3.85
N THR A 6 9.79 -13.76 4.01
CA THR A 6 8.41 -13.64 3.48
C THR A 6 7.54 -12.55 4.14
N LEU A 7 8.17 -11.55 4.76
CA LEU A 7 7.48 -10.50 5.51
C LEU A 7 6.87 -9.45 4.57
N PHE A 8 7.44 -9.23 3.38
CA PHE A 8 7.02 -8.20 2.43
C PHE A 8 7.16 -8.70 1.00
N GLY A 9 6.22 -8.36 0.11
CA GLY A 9 6.41 -8.59 -1.33
C GLY A 9 5.13 -8.82 -2.13
N GLU A 10 5.31 -9.06 -3.43
CA GLU A 10 4.21 -9.40 -4.32
C GLU A 10 3.60 -10.76 -3.94
N GLY A 11 2.27 -10.80 -3.80
CA GLY A 11 1.52 -12.01 -3.44
C GLY A 11 1.22 -12.15 -1.95
N GLU A 12 1.90 -11.39 -1.09
CA GLU A 12 1.60 -11.31 0.34
C GLU A 12 0.60 -10.18 0.62
N PRO A 13 -0.19 -10.26 1.71
CA PRO A 13 -0.93 -9.12 2.21
C PRO A 13 0.01 -7.95 2.51
N CYS A 14 -0.44 -6.74 2.23
CA CYS A 14 0.23 -5.50 2.60
C CYS A 14 0.49 -5.49 4.09
N PHE A 15 1.75 -5.24 4.45
CA PHE A 15 2.18 -5.15 5.83
C PHE A 15 1.89 -3.76 6.38
N ILE A 16 1.15 -3.67 7.49
CA ILE A 16 0.66 -2.40 8.03
C ILE A 16 1.39 -2.07 9.33
N ILE A 17 2.08 -0.94 9.33
CA ILE A 17 2.85 -0.39 10.45
C ILE A 17 2.03 0.73 11.08
N ALA A 18 1.58 0.53 12.32
CA ALA A 18 1.10 1.59 13.18
C ALA A 18 2.31 2.28 13.80
N GLU A 19 2.65 3.47 13.28
CA GLU A 19 3.78 4.26 13.77
C GLU A 19 3.36 5.00 15.05
N ILE A 20 3.77 4.47 16.19
CA ILE A 20 3.61 5.13 17.49
C ILE A 20 4.63 6.27 17.59
N GLY A 21 5.85 6.07 17.07
CA GLY A 21 6.92 7.05 17.15
C GLY A 21 7.13 7.48 18.61
N SER A 22 6.94 8.77 18.88
CA SER A 22 7.02 9.37 20.22
C SER A 22 5.65 9.78 20.81
N ASN A 23 4.53 9.37 20.22
CA ASN A 23 3.16 9.71 20.66
C ASN A 23 2.76 9.08 22.02
N HIS A 24 3.67 8.36 22.68
CA HIS A 24 3.48 7.85 24.04
C HIS A 24 3.74 8.90 25.12
N ASN A 25 4.22 10.10 24.76
CA ASN A 25 4.45 11.25 25.65
C ASN A 25 5.26 10.89 26.92
N GLY A 26 6.35 10.11 26.77
CA GLY A 26 7.17 9.71 27.92
C GLY A 26 6.50 8.75 28.91
N SER A 27 5.39 8.10 28.54
CA SER A 27 4.71 7.08 29.38
C SER A 27 4.71 5.68 28.76
N ILE A 28 5.38 4.72 29.42
CA ILE A 28 5.39 3.32 28.97
C ILE A 28 4.01 2.68 29.05
N ALA A 29 3.18 3.12 30.00
CA ALA A 29 1.79 2.67 30.11
C ALA A 29 0.98 3.11 28.89
N THR A 30 1.19 4.35 28.42
CA THR A 30 0.59 4.85 27.19
C THR A 30 1.09 4.07 25.98
N ALA A 31 2.40 3.82 25.87
CA ALA A 31 2.98 3.01 24.80
C ALA A 31 2.35 1.60 24.73
N LYS A 32 2.18 0.93 25.86
CA LYS A 32 1.51 -0.38 25.94
C LYS A 32 0.05 -0.32 25.51
N LYS A 33 -0.70 0.71 25.94
CA LYS A 33 -2.08 0.92 25.49
C LYS A 33 -2.17 1.12 23.98
N MET A 34 -1.22 1.86 23.40
CA MET A 34 -1.14 2.05 21.95
C MET A 34 -0.82 0.74 21.22
N ILE A 35 0.05 -0.10 21.77
CA ILE A 35 0.33 -1.45 21.24
C ILE A 35 -0.95 -2.30 21.22
N ASP A 36 -1.72 -2.31 22.31
CA ASP A 36 -2.96 -3.09 22.39
C ASP A 36 -3.96 -2.64 21.32
N ILE A 37 -4.17 -1.33 21.16
CA ILE A 37 -5.09 -0.79 20.14
C ILE A 37 -4.61 -1.08 18.72
N ALA A 38 -3.31 -0.99 18.45
CA ALA A 38 -2.76 -1.33 17.15
C ALA A 38 -3.01 -2.82 16.81
N ALA A 39 -2.80 -3.71 17.79
CA ALA A 39 -3.08 -5.14 17.64
C ALA A 39 -4.59 -5.41 17.45
N GLU A 40 -5.47 -4.79 18.24
CA GLU A 40 -6.93 -4.90 18.11
C GLU A 40 -7.49 -4.33 16.79
N SER A 41 -6.71 -3.48 16.13
CA SER A 41 -7.03 -2.93 14.81
C SER A 41 -6.51 -3.79 13.65
N ASP A 42 -5.86 -4.93 13.94
CA ASP A 42 -5.21 -5.84 12.99
C ASP A 42 -4.00 -5.23 12.26
N ALA A 43 -3.27 -4.31 12.91
CA ALA A 43 -1.97 -3.86 12.40
C ALA A 43 -0.92 -4.97 12.55
N ASP A 44 0.03 -5.05 11.61
CA ASP A 44 1.06 -6.09 11.61
C ASP A 44 2.24 -5.74 12.53
N ALA A 45 2.54 -4.45 12.68
CA ALA A 45 3.58 -3.94 13.56
C ALA A 45 3.18 -2.67 14.30
N ALA A 46 3.64 -2.54 15.53
CA ALA A 46 3.72 -1.28 16.27
C ALA A 46 5.17 -0.79 16.20
N LYS A 47 5.38 0.43 15.66
CA LYS A 47 6.72 0.99 15.45
C LYS A 47 7.01 2.18 16.36
N PHE A 48 8.22 2.20 16.92
CA PHE A 48 8.76 3.27 17.76
C PHE A 48 9.98 3.95 17.12
N GLN A 49 10.41 5.09 17.67
CA GLN A 49 11.63 5.78 17.27
C GLN A 49 12.64 5.75 18.43
N ILE A 50 13.85 5.25 18.16
CA ILE A 50 14.92 5.11 19.16
C ILE A 50 16.06 6.05 18.77
N PHE A 51 15.94 7.30 19.23
CA PHE A 51 16.97 8.32 19.10
C PHE A 51 17.34 8.87 20.48
N GLN A 52 18.49 9.52 20.54
CA GLN A 52 18.86 10.44 21.61
C GLN A 52 19.15 11.80 20.98
N ALA A 53 18.58 12.87 21.54
CA ALA A 53 18.71 14.23 21.06
C ALA A 53 20.18 14.65 20.88
N GLU A 54 21.04 14.23 21.81
CA GLU A 54 22.49 14.47 21.80
C GLU A 54 23.23 13.83 20.61
N ASN A 55 22.70 12.74 20.07
CA ASN A 55 23.27 12.07 18.89
C ASN A 55 22.61 12.53 17.58
N LEU A 56 21.39 13.05 17.65
CA LEU A 56 20.58 13.38 16.48
C LEU A 56 20.79 14.82 15.98
N TYR A 57 20.88 15.78 16.91
CA TYR A 57 21.02 17.19 16.57
C TYR A 57 22.31 17.78 17.16
N SER A 58 23.03 18.53 16.33
CA SER A 58 24.16 19.33 16.80
C SER A 58 23.69 20.46 17.72
N GLU A 59 24.45 20.80 18.74
CA GLU A 59 24.24 22.02 19.54
C GLU A 59 24.30 23.31 18.70
N TYR A 60 24.90 23.25 17.50
CA TYR A 60 24.97 24.36 16.53
C TYR A 60 23.79 24.39 15.54
N THR A 61 22.79 23.53 15.72
CA THR A 61 21.61 23.49 14.83
C THR A 61 20.92 24.84 14.82
N PRO A 62 20.78 25.51 13.66
CA PRO A 62 20.04 26.75 13.56
C PRO A 62 18.59 26.55 13.97
N GLU A 63 17.97 27.58 14.54
CA GLU A 63 16.55 27.53 14.85
C GLU A 63 15.73 27.31 13.57
N PHE A 64 14.83 26.34 13.60
CA PHE A 64 13.85 26.21 12.53
C PHE A 64 12.79 27.30 12.68
N SER A 65 12.49 28.00 11.60
CA SER A 65 11.56 29.15 11.59
C SER A 65 10.16 28.84 12.14
N TYR A 66 9.73 27.59 12.13
CA TYR A 66 8.44 27.17 12.65
C TYR A 66 8.41 26.95 14.17
N LEU A 67 9.58 26.83 14.82
CA LEU A 67 9.68 26.57 16.26
C LEU A 67 9.53 27.82 17.14
N LYS A 68 9.44 29.02 16.55
CA LYS A 68 9.11 30.29 17.23
C LYS A 68 9.88 30.51 18.55
N GLY A 69 11.18 30.25 18.55
CA GLY A 69 12.09 30.41 19.68
C GLY A 69 12.28 29.17 20.54
N GLN A 70 11.66 28.03 20.22
CA GLN A 70 11.92 26.76 20.92
C GLN A 70 13.22 26.11 20.44
N ASN A 71 14.01 25.60 21.39
CA ASN A 71 15.22 24.85 21.10
C ASN A 71 14.86 23.43 20.62
N VAL A 72 15.31 23.07 19.42
CA VAL A 72 15.15 21.74 18.81
C VAL A 72 15.63 20.64 19.74
N TYR A 73 16.81 20.80 20.34
CA TYR A 73 17.39 19.80 21.23
C TYR A 73 16.44 19.51 22.40
N GLY A 74 15.88 20.55 23.03
CA GLY A 74 14.93 20.40 24.14
C GLY A 74 13.67 19.67 23.70
N LEU A 75 13.09 20.07 22.56
CA LEU A 75 11.90 19.42 22.01
C LEU A 75 12.13 17.93 21.75
N ILE A 76 13.27 17.57 21.14
CA ILE A 76 13.62 16.18 20.83
C ILE A 76 13.91 15.40 22.10
N LYS A 77 14.58 16.03 23.08
CA LYS A 77 14.90 15.39 24.37
C LYS A 77 13.63 14.96 25.12
N ASP A 78 12.61 15.80 25.12
CA ASP A 78 11.33 15.55 25.81
C ASP A 78 10.52 14.39 25.21
N ILE A 79 10.80 14.02 23.96
CA ILE A 79 10.06 12.99 23.22
C ILE A 79 10.89 11.72 22.96
N GLU A 80 12.06 11.58 23.58
CA GLU A 80 12.87 10.36 23.49
C GLU A 80 12.11 9.15 24.00
N THR A 81 12.24 8.02 23.30
CA THR A 81 11.90 6.71 23.87
C THR A 81 13.09 6.24 24.71
N PRO A 82 12.95 6.01 26.02
CA PRO A 82 14.04 5.50 26.83
C PRO A 82 14.50 4.13 26.32
N ARG A 83 15.81 3.94 26.12
CA ARG A 83 16.38 2.72 25.53
C ARG A 83 16.12 1.48 26.39
N GLU A 84 16.04 1.67 27.71
CA GLU A 84 15.67 0.63 28.65
C GLU A 84 14.25 0.06 28.42
N TRP A 85 13.37 0.77 27.71
CA TRP A 85 12.04 0.28 27.38
C TRP A 85 12.05 -0.74 26.23
N ILE A 86 13.09 -0.78 25.41
CA ILE A 86 13.12 -1.59 24.18
C ILE A 86 12.79 -3.06 24.50
N GLU A 87 13.45 -3.66 25.48
CA GLU A 87 13.22 -5.06 25.83
C GLU A 87 11.81 -5.28 26.39
N GLU A 88 11.32 -4.34 27.22
CA GLU A 88 10.00 -4.44 27.82
C GLU A 88 8.88 -4.32 26.78
N LEU A 89 8.97 -3.35 25.87
CA LEU A 89 8.02 -3.15 24.78
C LEU A 89 8.06 -4.31 23.79
N ALA A 90 9.26 -4.78 23.40
CA ALA A 90 9.40 -5.94 22.53
C ALA A 90 8.78 -7.20 23.16
N ARG A 91 8.99 -7.41 24.47
CA ARG A 91 8.36 -8.50 25.22
C ARG A 91 6.84 -8.34 25.27
N TYR A 92 6.35 -7.12 25.45
CA TYR A 92 4.92 -6.83 25.51
C TYR A 92 4.19 -7.08 24.18
N CYS A 93 4.86 -6.82 23.04
CA CYS A 93 4.34 -7.12 21.71
C CYS A 93 4.29 -8.62 21.40
N LYS A 94 5.11 -9.45 22.05
CA LYS A 94 5.26 -10.88 21.73
C LYS A 94 3.91 -11.61 21.80
N GLY A 95 3.50 -12.21 20.67
CA GLY A 95 2.23 -12.93 20.54
C GLY A 95 1.01 -12.05 20.26
N LYS A 96 1.17 -10.72 20.18
CA LYS A 96 0.11 -9.75 19.85
C LYS A 96 0.34 -9.11 18.48
N ILE A 97 1.51 -8.50 18.29
CA ILE A 97 1.87 -7.69 17.13
C ILE A 97 3.40 -7.70 16.99
N LYS A 98 3.96 -7.38 15.82
CA LYS A 98 5.42 -7.26 15.70
C LYS A 98 5.90 -5.95 16.33
N PHE A 99 6.97 -6.04 17.11
CA PHE A 99 7.71 -4.85 17.55
C PHE A 99 8.66 -4.42 16.44
N LEU A 100 8.51 -3.18 15.97
CA LEU A 100 9.46 -2.52 15.08
C LEU A 100 9.98 -1.25 15.75
N ALA A 101 11.16 -0.82 15.33
CA ALA A 101 11.63 0.52 15.67
C ALA A 101 12.60 1.04 14.63
N THR A 102 12.80 2.35 14.64
CA THR A 102 13.77 3.07 13.80
C THR A 102 14.97 3.44 14.67
N PRO A 103 16.16 2.86 14.45
CA PRO A 103 17.40 3.34 15.05
C PRO A 103 17.89 4.61 14.35
N PHE A 104 18.50 5.51 15.12
CA PHE A 104 19.13 6.73 14.62
C PHE A 104 20.64 6.77 14.87
N ASP A 105 21.20 5.74 15.52
CA ASP A 105 22.63 5.56 15.71
C ASP A 105 23.00 4.07 15.84
N PHE A 106 24.30 3.76 15.83
CA PHE A 106 24.82 2.40 15.86
C PHE A 106 24.43 1.62 17.13
N GLU A 107 24.39 2.29 18.28
CA GLU A 107 24.00 1.62 19.53
C GLU A 107 22.51 1.25 19.51
N ALA A 108 21.64 2.11 18.97
CA ALA A 108 20.24 1.77 18.74
C ALA A 108 20.08 0.57 17.79
N VAL A 109 20.92 0.44 16.75
CA VAL A 109 20.95 -0.76 15.89
C VAL A 109 21.25 -2.01 16.71
N ASP A 110 22.29 -1.98 17.54
CA ASP A 110 22.71 -3.13 18.35
C ASP A 110 21.65 -3.54 19.39
N LEU A 111 21.03 -2.56 20.05
CA LEU A 111 19.95 -2.81 21.00
C LEU A 111 18.74 -3.44 20.34
N LEU A 112 18.38 -2.99 19.12
CA LEU A 112 17.22 -3.47 18.39
C LEU A 112 17.44 -4.82 17.70
N GLU A 113 18.69 -5.19 17.40
CA GLU A 113 19.03 -6.37 16.60
C GLU A 113 18.30 -7.63 17.07
N LYS A 114 18.22 -7.93 18.37
CA LYS A 114 17.54 -9.15 18.85
C LYS A 114 16.01 -9.05 18.91
N HIS A 115 15.43 -7.86 18.72
CA HIS A 115 14.02 -7.57 18.99
C HIS A 115 13.17 -7.31 17.74
N VAL A 116 13.75 -6.71 16.70
CA VAL A 116 12.99 -6.33 15.50
C VAL A 116 13.09 -7.38 14.39
N PRO A 117 12.02 -7.66 13.63
CA PRO A 117 12.09 -8.56 12.49
C PRO A 117 12.75 -7.94 11.25
N ALA A 118 12.84 -6.61 11.19
CA ALA A 118 13.42 -5.81 10.11
C ALA A 118 13.91 -4.48 10.69
N PHE A 119 14.92 -3.86 10.08
CA PHE A 119 15.33 -2.50 10.42
C PHE A 119 14.59 -1.48 9.57
N LYS A 120 14.05 -0.44 10.21
CA LYS A 120 13.47 0.73 9.54
C LYS A 120 14.52 1.85 9.53
N ILE A 121 14.81 2.43 8.37
CA ILE A 121 15.63 3.65 8.26
C ILE A 121 14.70 4.81 7.90
N ALA A 122 14.75 5.90 8.68
CA ALA A 122 13.94 7.09 8.46
C ALA A 122 14.43 7.90 7.25
N SER A 123 13.59 8.82 6.76
CA SER A 123 13.84 9.54 5.51
C SER A 123 15.08 10.44 5.58
N PHE A 124 15.36 11.05 6.73
CA PHE A 124 16.51 11.94 6.86
C PHE A 124 17.82 11.17 6.95
N GLU A 125 17.79 9.95 7.49
CA GLU A 125 18.94 9.05 7.62
C GLU A 125 19.27 8.30 6.32
N ILE A 126 18.52 8.49 5.23
CA ILE A 126 18.79 7.81 3.94
C ILE A 126 20.20 8.11 3.38
N VAL A 127 20.76 9.26 3.72
CA VAL A 127 22.10 9.68 3.30
C VAL A 127 23.20 9.17 4.23
N ASP A 128 22.86 8.61 5.39
CA ASP A 128 23.82 8.01 6.32
C ASP A 128 24.13 6.56 5.89
N LEU A 129 24.95 6.44 4.86
CA LEU A 129 25.29 5.15 4.25
C LEU A 129 26.03 4.22 5.22
N GLU A 130 26.74 4.74 6.22
CA GLU A 130 27.45 3.91 7.20
C GLU A 130 26.47 3.32 8.22
N LEU A 131 25.50 4.10 8.72
CA LEU A 131 24.41 3.56 9.54
C LEU A 131 23.60 2.51 8.79
N ILE A 132 23.28 2.77 7.51
CA ILE A 132 22.55 1.84 6.65
C ILE A 132 23.32 0.52 6.46
N LYS A 133 24.62 0.58 6.14
CA LYS A 133 25.48 -0.61 6.03
C LYS A 133 25.51 -1.39 7.34
N TYR A 134 25.74 -0.70 8.46
CA TYR A 134 25.85 -1.33 9.77
C TYR A 134 24.58 -2.10 10.16
N ALA A 135 23.40 -1.49 9.93
CA ALA A 135 22.13 -2.17 10.13
C ALA A 135 21.92 -3.35 9.16
N ALA A 136 22.35 -3.20 7.90
CA ALA A 136 22.25 -4.25 6.89
C ALA A 136 23.15 -5.46 7.17
N GLU A 137 24.33 -5.27 7.77
CA GLU A 137 25.28 -6.34 8.16
C GLU A 137 24.70 -7.31 9.18
N LYS A 138 23.70 -6.88 9.96
CA LYS A 138 22.96 -7.74 10.89
C LYS A 138 22.10 -8.79 10.16
N GLY A 139 22.03 -8.74 8.83
CA GLY A 139 21.40 -9.76 7.99
C GLY A 139 19.87 -9.78 8.04
N LYS A 140 19.24 -8.69 8.49
CA LYS A 140 17.78 -8.54 8.54
C LYS A 140 17.24 -7.76 7.35
N PRO A 141 15.95 -7.93 7.00
CA PRO A 141 15.30 -7.08 6.01
C PRO A 141 15.39 -5.59 6.38
N MET A 142 15.53 -4.75 5.36
CA MET A 142 15.69 -3.29 5.47
C MET A 142 14.47 -2.59 4.88
N ILE A 143 13.81 -1.73 5.65
CA ILE A 143 12.70 -0.88 5.22
C ILE A 143 13.20 0.58 5.20
N ILE A 144 13.38 1.16 4.02
CA ILE A 144 14.00 2.49 3.86
C ILE A 144 12.93 3.50 3.42
N SER A 145 12.66 4.54 4.23
CA SER A 145 11.82 5.66 3.73
C SER A 145 12.64 6.58 2.86
N THR A 146 12.01 7.13 1.82
CA THR A 146 12.68 7.94 0.80
C THR A 146 12.11 9.36 0.70
N GLY A 147 11.58 9.90 1.79
CA GLY A 147 11.13 11.29 1.81
C GLY A 147 12.30 12.25 1.63
N MET A 148 12.10 13.37 0.94
CA MET A 148 13.14 14.33 0.53
C MET A 148 14.20 13.81 -0.46
N ALA A 149 14.38 12.49 -0.57
CA ALA A 149 15.38 11.89 -1.42
C ALA A 149 15.04 12.00 -2.92
N ASN A 150 16.08 12.21 -3.73
CA ASN A 150 16.03 11.99 -5.16
C ASN A 150 16.40 10.53 -5.52
N LEU A 151 16.26 10.14 -6.78
CA LEU A 151 16.51 8.76 -7.21
C LEU A 151 17.97 8.31 -6.99
N GLY A 152 18.93 9.22 -7.08
CA GLY A 152 20.36 8.93 -6.83
C GLY A 152 20.64 8.62 -5.35
N GLU A 153 20.06 9.40 -4.43
CA GLU A 153 20.20 9.10 -2.98
C GLU A 153 19.55 7.76 -2.61
N VAL A 154 18.43 7.40 -3.25
CA VAL A 154 17.83 6.07 -3.09
C VAL A 154 18.75 4.97 -3.65
N GLU A 155 19.41 5.22 -4.79
CA GLU A 155 20.39 4.29 -5.36
C GLU A 155 21.57 4.05 -4.43
N ASP A 156 22.12 5.11 -3.82
CA ASP A 156 23.22 5.03 -2.87
C ASP A 156 22.85 4.18 -1.65
N ALA A 157 21.67 4.40 -1.06
CA ALA A 157 21.17 3.59 0.05
C ALA A 157 20.97 2.11 -0.33
N VAL A 158 20.39 1.83 -1.50
CA VAL A 158 20.22 0.46 -2.01
C VAL A 158 21.58 -0.22 -2.25
N HIS A 159 22.55 0.51 -2.78
CA HIS A 159 23.90 0.01 -3.00
C HIS A 159 24.62 -0.25 -1.68
N ALA A 160 24.51 0.64 -0.71
CA ALA A 160 25.05 0.46 0.64
C ALA A 160 24.58 -0.88 1.25
N ILE A 161 23.28 -1.16 1.21
CA ILE A 161 22.72 -2.44 1.72
C ILE A 161 23.24 -3.65 0.92
N ARG A 162 23.27 -3.56 -0.41
CA ARG A 162 23.74 -4.66 -1.28
C ARG A 162 25.23 -4.94 -1.14
N SER A 163 26.04 -3.92 -0.81
CA SER A 163 27.49 -4.04 -0.68
C SER A 163 27.92 -5.01 0.43
N VAL A 164 27.07 -5.18 1.46
CA VAL A 164 27.27 -6.13 2.56
C VAL A 164 26.56 -7.47 2.32
N GLY A 165 26.10 -7.73 1.08
CA GLY A 165 25.45 -8.97 0.67
C GLY A 165 23.96 -9.09 1.02
N ASN A 166 23.37 -8.06 1.62
CA ASN A 166 21.95 -8.04 1.98
C ASN A 166 21.10 -7.57 0.79
N ASN A 167 20.09 -8.37 0.41
CA ASN A 167 19.20 -8.07 -0.71
C ASN A 167 17.72 -7.96 -0.29
N ASP A 168 17.43 -8.12 1.00
CA ASP A 168 16.08 -8.05 1.55
C ASP A 168 15.71 -6.59 1.81
N ILE A 169 15.37 -5.86 0.74
CA ILE A 169 15.13 -4.41 0.76
C ILE A 169 13.68 -4.12 0.42
N VAL A 170 13.06 -3.19 1.16
CA VAL A 170 11.79 -2.56 0.84
C VAL A 170 11.97 -1.04 0.87
N LEU A 171 11.49 -0.36 -0.15
CA LEU A 171 11.50 1.12 -0.20
C LEU A 171 10.12 1.66 0.14
N LEU A 172 10.03 2.66 1.00
CA LEU A 172 8.79 3.38 1.26
C LEU A 172 8.84 4.75 0.61
N HIS A 173 7.97 4.96 -0.37
CA HIS A 173 7.70 6.31 -0.85
C HIS A 173 7.12 7.15 0.29
N CYS A 174 7.53 8.42 0.39
CA CYS A 174 7.17 9.28 1.51
C CYS A 174 7.29 10.75 1.09
N SER A 175 6.47 11.61 1.71
CA SER A 175 6.67 13.06 1.71
C SER A 175 6.92 13.50 3.14
N SER A 176 8.13 13.99 3.46
CA SER A 176 8.51 14.43 4.81
C SER A 176 7.93 15.82 5.13
N LEU A 177 6.61 15.90 5.12
CA LEU A 177 5.79 17.06 5.46
C LEU A 177 4.72 16.59 6.46
N TYR A 178 4.45 17.37 7.50
CA TYR A 178 3.70 16.93 8.68
C TYR A 178 2.64 17.97 9.07
N PRO A 179 1.39 17.89 8.56
CA PRO A 179 0.90 16.90 7.58
C PRO A 179 1.37 17.18 6.15
N ALA A 180 1.41 16.13 5.33
CA ALA A 180 1.69 16.25 3.91
C ALA A 180 0.44 16.71 3.14
N PRO A 181 0.52 17.79 2.34
CA PRO A 181 -0.55 18.14 1.42
C PRO A 181 -0.66 17.09 0.30
N VAL A 182 -1.87 16.76 -0.10
CA VAL A 182 -2.15 15.64 -1.03
C VAL A 182 -1.45 15.83 -2.38
N GLU A 183 -1.36 17.08 -2.86
CA GLU A 183 -0.68 17.46 -4.09
C GLU A 183 0.83 17.22 -4.07
N ALA A 184 1.46 17.16 -2.88
CA ALA A 184 2.89 16.86 -2.74
C ALA A 184 3.19 15.35 -2.74
N VAL A 185 2.17 14.49 -2.55
CA VAL A 185 2.38 13.05 -2.31
C VAL A 185 3.02 12.36 -3.50
N ASN A 186 2.57 12.59 -4.74
CA ASN A 186 3.12 11.93 -5.93
C ASN A 186 3.23 10.38 -5.85
N LEU A 187 2.11 9.67 -5.64
CA LEU A 187 2.09 8.18 -5.55
C LEU A 187 2.72 7.44 -6.75
N LYS A 188 2.84 8.10 -7.92
CA LYS A 188 3.52 7.52 -9.09
C LYS A 188 5.03 7.30 -8.86
N ALA A 189 5.64 7.98 -7.89
CA ALA A 189 7.02 7.74 -7.48
C ALA A 189 7.26 6.28 -7.04
N MET A 190 6.27 5.64 -6.40
CA MET A 190 6.36 4.21 -6.04
C MET A 190 6.59 3.32 -7.25
N ILE A 191 5.88 3.59 -8.35
CA ILE A 191 5.99 2.82 -9.60
C ILE A 191 7.39 3.01 -10.20
N THR A 192 7.91 4.24 -10.15
CA THR A 192 9.26 4.56 -10.63
C THR A 192 10.32 3.82 -9.83
N MET A 193 10.28 3.88 -8.49
CA MET A 193 11.24 3.17 -7.62
C MET A 193 11.18 1.66 -7.81
N ARG A 194 9.97 1.08 -7.89
CA ARG A 194 9.79 -0.37 -8.12
C ARG A 194 10.45 -0.80 -9.44
N ARG A 195 10.29 0.01 -10.49
CA ARG A 195 10.88 -0.26 -11.80
C ARG A 195 12.40 -0.09 -11.83
N ALA A 196 12.93 0.93 -11.15
CA ALA A 196 14.34 1.24 -11.10
C ALA A 196 15.13 0.20 -10.31
N PHE A 197 14.69 -0.08 -9.07
CA PHE A 197 15.49 -0.88 -8.13
C PHE A 197 15.11 -2.36 -8.07
N LYS A 198 13.96 -2.73 -8.65
CA LYS A 198 13.43 -4.11 -8.67
C LYS A 198 13.25 -4.71 -7.28
N VAL A 199 12.85 -3.87 -6.32
CA VAL A 199 12.54 -4.25 -4.94
C VAL A 199 11.07 -3.96 -4.65
N PRO A 200 10.45 -4.62 -3.66
CA PRO A 200 9.14 -4.26 -3.15
C PRO A 200 9.11 -2.78 -2.72
N VAL A 201 7.95 -2.14 -2.97
CA VAL A 201 7.75 -0.73 -2.63
C VAL A 201 6.46 -0.57 -1.85
N GLY A 202 6.53 0.15 -0.74
CA GLY A 202 5.42 0.58 0.07
C GLY A 202 5.29 2.11 0.12
N PHE A 203 4.52 2.58 1.09
CA PHE A 203 4.23 3.99 1.31
C PHE A 203 4.20 4.32 2.80
N SER A 204 4.99 5.31 3.22
CA SER A 204 4.96 5.91 4.55
C SER A 204 4.25 7.26 4.44
N ASP A 205 3.16 7.41 5.18
CA ASP A 205 2.14 8.41 4.90
C ASP A 205 1.94 9.41 6.04
N HIS A 206 2.00 10.70 5.69
CA HIS A 206 1.78 11.83 6.59
C HIS A 206 0.60 12.71 6.18
N THR A 207 -0.23 12.29 5.21
CA THR A 207 -1.44 13.07 4.86
C THR A 207 -2.51 12.99 5.95
N LEU A 208 -3.48 13.89 5.94
CA LEU A 208 -4.67 13.73 6.78
C LEU A 208 -5.60 12.63 6.23
N GLY A 209 -6.23 11.89 7.14
CA GLY A 209 -7.16 10.81 6.83
C GLY A 209 -6.50 9.53 6.27
N ILE A 210 -7.33 8.65 5.71
CA ILE A 210 -6.96 7.25 5.40
C ILE A 210 -7.06 6.89 3.90
N HIS A 211 -7.46 7.82 3.04
CA HIS A 211 -7.76 7.53 1.64
C HIS A 211 -6.51 7.39 0.75
N ILE A 212 -5.45 8.16 1.03
CA ILE A 212 -4.16 8.07 0.33
C ILE A 212 -3.44 6.73 0.53
N PRO A 213 -3.32 6.16 1.75
CA PRO A 213 -2.67 4.86 1.94
C PRO A 213 -3.48 3.73 1.31
N VAL A 214 -4.82 3.81 1.33
CA VAL A 214 -5.70 2.88 0.61
C VAL A 214 -5.45 2.96 -0.91
N ALA A 215 -5.35 4.16 -1.47
CA ALA A 215 -4.99 4.36 -2.88
C ALA A 215 -3.59 3.83 -3.21
N ALA A 216 -2.63 3.97 -2.29
CA ALA A 216 -1.28 3.45 -2.47
C ALA A 216 -1.26 1.92 -2.61
N VAL A 217 -2.06 1.20 -1.82
CA VAL A 217 -2.21 -0.27 -1.95
C VAL A 217 -2.83 -0.66 -3.29
N ALA A 218 -3.82 0.11 -3.77
CA ALA A 218 -4.38 -0.10 -5.12
C ALA A 218 -3.31 0.06 -6.22
N MET A 219 -2.32 0.94 -6.01
CA MET A 219 -1.15 1.14 -6.87
C MET A 219 -0.01 0.13 -6.63
N GLY A 220 -0.22 -0.84 -5.74
CA GLY A 220 0.69 -1.95 -5.46
C GLY A 220 1.66 -1.70 -4.31
N ALA A 221 1.39 -0.76 -3.41
CA ALA A 221 2.14 -0.67 -2.15
C ALA A 221 2.03 -2.01 -1.38
N CYS A 222 3.16 -2.56 -0.95
CA CYS A 222 3.22 -3.80 -0.16
C CYS A 222 3.46 -3.56 1.35
N VAL A 223 3.76 -2.31 1.72
CA VAL A 223 3.87 -1.86 3.10
C VAL A 223 3.15 -0.51 3.21
N ILE A 224 2.37 -0.32 4.26
CA ILE A 224 1.80 0.97 4.63
C ILE A 224 2.29 1.31 6.02
N GLU A 225 2.83 2.51 6.19
CA GLU A 225 3.19 3.07 7.49
C GLU A 225 2.38 4.35 7.71
N LYS A 226 1.73 4.45 8.88
CA LYS A 226 0.89 5.59 9.24
C LYS A 226 1.07 5.92 10.71
N HIS A 227 1.31 7.19 11.02
CA HIS A 227 1.35 7.65 12.42
C HIS A 227 0.01 7.38 13.11
N PHE A 228 0.07 6.85 14.32
CA PHE A 228 -1.07 6.46 15.13
C PHE A 228 -1.03 7.20 16.47
N THR A 229 -2.20 7.63 16.95
CA THR A 229 -2.34 8.30 18.23
C THR A 229 -3.61 7.87 18.95
N LEU A 230 -3.65 8.08 20.28
CA LEU A 230 -4.88 7.88 21.06
C LEU A 230 -5.88 9.03 20.89
N ASP A 231 -5.36 10.24 20.69
CA ASP A 231 -6.12 11.49 20.55
C ASP A 231 -5.23 12.53 19.87
N ARG A 232 -5.73 13.15 18.79
CA ARG A 232 -5.00 14.18 18.03
C ARG A 232 -4.79 15.48 18.80
N ASN A 233 -5.54 15.72 19.88
CA ASN A 233 -5.45 16.93 20.70
C ASN A 233 -4.36 16.85 21.78
N LEU A 234 -3.71 15.70 21.95
CA LEU A 234 -2.58 15.55 22.86
C LEU A 234 -1.36 16.38 22.37
N PRO A 235 -0.51 16.86 23.30
CA PRO A 235 0.67 17.62 22.93
C PRO A 235 1.71 16.73 22.25
N GLY A 236 2.46 17.31 21.30
CA GLY A 236 3.55 16.64 20.61
C GLY A 236 3.49 16.90 19.10
N PRO A 237 4.62 16.70 18.40
CA PRO A 237 4.73 17.08 16.99
C PRO A 237 3.80 16.24 16.09
N ASP A 238 3.59 14.97 16.43
CA ASP A 238 2.98 14.00 15.53
C ASP A 238 1.50 13.70 15.79
N HIS A 239 0.94 14.16 16.91
CA HIS A 239 -0.45 13.89 17.27
C HIS A 239 -1.45 14.47 16.26
N SER A 240 -1.23 15.71 15.83
CA SER A 240 -2.21 16.49 15.05
C SER A 240 -2.59 15.89 13.69
N PHE A 241 -1.73 15.05 13.09
CA PHE A 241 -1.96 14.42 11.79
C PHE A 241 -2.07 12.89 11.85
N ALA A 242 -1.71 12.27 12.97
CA ALA A 242 -1.81 10.82 13.17
C ALA A 242 -3.27 10.34 13.06
N VAL A 243 -3.48 9.07 12.73
CA VAL A 243 -4.81 8.44 12.78
C VAL A 243 -5.17 8.03 14.20
N GLU A 244 -6.44 8.19 14.56
CA GLU A 244 -6.99 7.71 15.83
C GLU A 244 -7.43 6.23 15.74
N PRO A 245 -7.77 5.56 16.86
CA PRO A 245 -8.05 4.12 16.88
C PRO A 245 -9.09 3.66 15.84
N HIS A 246 -10.18 4.42 15.71
CA HIS A 246 -11.26 4.08 14.77
C HIS A 246 -10.85 4.26 13.30
N GLU A 247 -9.99 5.25 13.02
CA GLU A 247 -9.44 5.50 11.68
C GLU A 247 -8.38 4.48 11.31
N LEU A 248 -7.53 4.06 12.25
CA LEU A 248 -6.55 2.98 12.04
C LEU A 248 -7.27 1.69 11.61
N LYS A 249 -8.29 1.28 12.37
CA LYS A 249 -9.11 0.10 12.04
C LYS A 249 -9.83 0.23 10.70
N ALA A 250 -10.39 1.40 10.40
CA ALA A 250 -11.04 1.66 9.12
C ALA A 250 -10.04 1.60 7.96
N MET A 251 -8.84 2.17 8.12
CA MET A 251 -7.78 2.13 7.11
C MET A 251 -7.38 0.69 6.80
N ILE A 252 -7.12 -0.12 7.83
CA ILE A 252 -6.74 -1.52 7.69
C ILE A 252 -7.86 -2.30 6.99
N THR A 253 -9.11 -2.11 7.41
CA THR A 253 -10.29 -2.74 6.78
C THR A 253 -10.36 -2.41 5.28
N HIS A 254 -10.23 -1.13 4.91
CA HIS A 254 -10.25 -0.71 3.51
C HIS A 254 -9.06 -1.24 2.71
N ILE A 255 -7.86 -1.31 3.31
CA ILE A 255 -6.69 -1.94 2.69
C ILE A 255 -7.00 -3.42 2.36
N ARG A 256 -7.56 -4.18 3.31
CA ARG A 256 -7.92 -5.59 3.08
C ARG A 256 -9.00 -5.76 2.00
N ASP A 257 -9.94 -4.82 1.88
CA ASP A 257 -10.93 -4.85 0.79
C ASP A 257 -10.29 -4.55 -0.57
N ILE A 258 -9.37 -3.58 -0.64
CA ILE A 258 -8.64 -3.26 -1.88
C ILE A 258 -7.76 -4.42 -2.34
N GLU A 259 -7.12 -5.15 -1.43
CA GLU A 259 -6.34 -6.34 -1.76
C GLU A 259 -7.18 -7.40 -2.47
N LYS A 260 -8.40 -7.65 -1.97
CA LYS A 260 -9.37 -8.56 -2.60
C LYS A 260 -9.86 -8.02 -3.95
N ALA A 261 -10.04 -6.70 -4.07
CA ALA A 261 -10.59 -6.06 -5.26
C ALA A 261 -9.57 -5.86 -6.40
N ARG A 262 -8.27 -5.80 -6.11
CA ARG A 262 -7.22 -5.45 -7.10
C ARG A 262 -7.16 -6.41 -8.28
N GLY A 263 -7.43 -7.70 -8.04
CA GLY A 263 -7.49 -8.73 -9.07
C GLY A 263 -6.16 -8.98 -9.81
N SER A 264 -6.23 -9.68 -10.94
CA SER A 264 -5.07 -10.09 -11.75
C SER A 264 -4.73 -9.13 -12.91
N GLY A 265 -5.57 -8.12 -13.15
CA GLY A 265 -5.49 -7.26 -14.34
C GLY A 265 -6.02 -7.90 -15.63
N VAL A 266 -6.39 -9.20 -15.62
CA VAL A 266 -7.01 -9.87 -16.77
C VAL A 266 -8.48 -9.47 -16.87
N LYS A 267 -8.90 -8.88 -18.00
CA LYS A 267 -10.30 -8.48 -18.20
C LYS A 267 -11.14 -9.67 -18.64
N GLU A 268 -11.72 -10.34 -17.66
CA GLU A 268 -12.67 -11.42 -17.86
C GLU A 268 -14.00 -11.14 -17.16
N ARG A 269 -14.95 -12.04 -17.35
CA ARG A 269 -16.18 -12.10 -16.56
C ARG A 269 -15.85 -12.79 -15.25
N SER A 270 -16.28 -12.24 -14.13
CA SER A 270 -16.20 -12.96 -12.84
C SER A 270 -17.12 -14.17 -12.88
N GLU A 271 -16.70 -15.29 -12.29
CA GLU A 271 -17.55 -16.48 -12.11
C GLU A 271 -18.79 -16.18 -11.26
N LEU A 272 -18.73 -15.15 -10.40
CA LEU A 272 -19.86 -14.66 -9.60
C LEU A 272 -20.90 -13.90 -10.43
N GLU A 273 -20.55 -13.41 -11.63
CA GLU A 273 -21.55 -12.85 -12.53
C GLU A 273 -22.49 -13.98 -13.02
N SER A 274 -23.80 -13.76 -13.01
CA SER A 274 -24.75 -14.79 -13.41
C SER A 274 -24.60 -15.15 -14.90
N GLU A 275 -24.38 -16.44 -15.20
CA GLU A 275 -24.37 -16.94 -16.58
C GLU A 275 -25.74 -16.72 -17.25
N GLU A 276 -26.82 -16.84 -16.49
CA GLU A 276 -28.16 -16.53 -16.98
C GLU A 276 -28.26 -15.06 -17.42
N MET A 277 -27.76 -14.13 -16.61
CA MET A 277 -27.73 -12.71 -16.98
C MET A 277 -26.80 -12.46 -18.16
N TYR A 278 -25.64 -13.12 -18.20
CA TYR A 278 -24.70 -13.03 -19.32
C TYR A 278 -25.36 -13.43 -20.63
N VAL A 279 -26.10 -14.55 -20.66
CA VAL A 279 -26.76 -15.03 -21.88
C VAL A 279 -28.03 -14.24 -22.17
N LYS A 280 -28.94 -14.06 -21.21
CA LYS A 280 -30.27 -13.46 -21.43
C LYS A 280 -30.24 -11.93 -21.57
N ALA A 281 -29.32 -11.24 -20.89
CA ALA A 281 -29.22 -9.77 -20.96
C ALA A 281 -28.28 -9.27 -22.06
N ARG A 282 -27.59 -10.16 -22.79
CA ARG A 282 -26.85 -9.78 -24.00
C ARG A 282 -27.75 -9.73 -25.21
N ARG A 283 -27.33 -8.98 -26.21
CA ARG A 283 -28.06 -8.85 -27.46
C ARG A 283 -27.59 -9.89 -28.47
N SER A 284 -28.52 -10.38 -29.28
CA SER A 284 -28.26 -11.17 -30.48
C SER A 284 -29.07 -10.64 -31.66
N ILE A 285 -28.77 -11.11 -32.86
CA ILE A 285 -29.50 -10.75 -34.07
C ILE A 285 -30.86 -11.46 -34.02
N HIS A 286 -31.93 -10.72 -34.30
CA HIS A 286 -33.30 -11.22 -34.41
C HIS A 286 -33.90 -10.81 -35.74
N ALA A 287 -34.92 -11.52 -36.19
CA ALA A 287 -35.68 -11.12 -37.36
C ALA A 287 -36.60 -9.93 -37.00
N LYS A 288 -36.56 -8.87 -37.80
CA LYS A 288 -37.45 -7.70 -37.68
C LYS A 288 -38.82 -7.95 -38.31
N VAL A 289 -38.87 -8.89 -39.25
CA VAL A 289 -40.04 -9.33 -40.02
C VAL A 289 -40.03 -10.85 -40.10
N ASP A 290 -41.10 -11.47 -40.56
CA ASP A 290 -41.06 -12.89 -40.94
C ASP A 290 -40.15 -13.07 -42.17
N ILE A 291 -39.33 -14.12 -42.19
CA ILE A 291 -38.39 -14.44 -43.28
C ILE A 291 -38.64 -15.87 -43.73
N GLU A 292 -39.10 -16.07 -44.96
CA GLU A 292 -39.40 -17.40 -45.52
C GLU A 292 -38.13 -18.16 -45.89
N ARG A 293 -38.19 -19.49 -45.84
CA ARG A 293 -37.12 -20.38 -46.29
C ARG A 293 -36.67 -20.05 -47.71
N GLY A 294 -35.36 -19.99 -47.91
CA GLY A 294 -34.70 -19.71 -49.19
C GLY A 294 -34.52 -18.21 -49.49
N THR A 295 -35.13 -17.33 -48.70
CA THR A 295 -35.00 -15.87 -48.80
C THR A 295 -33.57 -15.44 -48.51
N THR A 296 -33.02 -14.55 -49.35
CA THR A 296 -31.73 -13.92 -49.07
C THR A 296 -31.93 -12.82 -48.03
N ILE A 297 -31.30 -12.97 -46.87
CA ILE A 297 -31.46 -12.08 -45.72
C ILE A 297 -30.80 -10.75 -46.01
N THR A 298 -31.56 -9.66 -45.91
CA THR A 298 -31.05 -8.30 -46.03
C THR A 298 -30.94 -7.63 -44.65
N LYS A 299 -30.20 -6.52 -44.59
CA LYS A 299 -29.97 -5.80 -43.32
C LYS A 299 -31.26 -5.23 -42.71
N ASP A 300 -32.21 -4.79 -43.54
CA ASP A 300 -33.50 -4.23 -43.13
C ASP A 300 -34.47 -5.29 -42.56
N MET A 301 -34.25 -6.57 -42.88
CA MET A 301 -34.98 -7.70 -42.28
C MET A 301 -34.50 -8.06 -40.87
N LEU A 302 -33.38 -7.49 -40.42
CA LEU A 302 -32.75 -7.83 -39.14
C LEU A 302 -32.91 -6.71 -38.12
N THR A 303 -32.89 -7.09 -36.85
CA THR A 303 -32.81 -6.19 -35.70
C THR A 303 -31.89 -6.79 -34.64
N VAL A 304 -31.47 -5.99 -33.67
CA VAL A 304 -30.58 -6.45 -32.60
C VAL A 304 -31.28 -6.20 -31.27
N LYS A 305 -31.71 -7.30 -30.64
CA LYS A 305 -32.49 -7.32 -29.40
C LYS A 305 -31.91 -8.36 -28.42
N ARG A 306 -32.45 -8.38 -27.20
CA ARG A 306 -32.22 -9.46 -26.22
C ARG A 306 -33.27 -10.55 -26.45
N PRO A 307 -33.00 -11.83 -26.11
CA PRO A 307 -31.83 -12.36 -25.41
C PRO A 307 -30.61 -12.61 -26.31
N GLY A 308 -29.50 -13.05 -25.73
CA GLY A 308 -28.25 -13.33 -26.42
C GLY A 308 -28.16 -14.74 -27.02
N PHE A 309 -29.30 -15.43 -27.21
CA PHE A 309 -29.35 -16.81 -27.71
C PHE A 309 -29.02 -16.96 -29.19
N GLY A 310 -29.20 -15.90 -29.99
CA GLY A 310 -28.87 -15.90 -31.41
C GLY A 310 -27.41 -15.57 -31.73
N VAL A 311 -27.14 -15.43 -33.03
CA VAL A 311 -25.88 -14.96 -33.58
C VAL A 311 -25.53 -13.60 -32.97
N ARG A 312 -24.27 -13.47 -32.53
CA ARG A 312 -23.79 -12.23 -31.92
C ARG A 312 -23.84 -11.09 -32.94
N PRO A 313 -24.20 -9.85 -32.53
CA PRO A 313 -24.35 -8.73 -33.45
C PRO A 313 -23.10 -8.37 -34.26
N LYS A 314 -21.90 -8.70 -33.75
CA LYS A 314 -20.63 -8.53 -34.48
C LYS A 314 -20.55 -9.32 -35.79
N PHE A 315 -21.43 -10.29 -35.98
CA PHE A 315 -21.51 -11.12 -37.18
C PHE A 315 -22.66 -10.72 -38.11
N LEU A 316 -23.28 -9.56 -37.90
CA LEU A 316 -24.44 -9.12 -38.69
C LEU A 316 -24.14 -9.09 -40.19
N ASP A 317 -22.98 -8.58 -40.59
CA ASP A 317 -22.58 -8.52 -42.01
C ASP A 317 -22.33 -9.91 -42.61
N ILE A 318 -22.07 -10.93 -41.79
CA ILE A 318 -21.96 -12.33 -42.24
C ILE A 318 -23.34 -12.97 -42.43
N VAL A 319 -24.34 -12.52 -41.67
CA VAL A 319 -25.73 -12.97 -41.80
C VAL A 319 -26.39 -12.32 -43.03
N VAL A 320 -26.09 -11.06 -43.31
CA VAL A 320 -26.56 -10.37 -44.51
C VAL A 320 -26.01 -11.08 -45.77
N GLY A 321 -26.90 -11.36 -46.72
CA GLY A 321 -26.58 -12.07 -47.96
C GLY A 321 -26.66 -13.59 -47.86
N ARG A 322 -26.82 -14.17 -46.66
CA ARG A 322 -27.12 -15.60 -46.50
C ARG A 322 -28.56 -15.91 -46.85
N LYS A 323 -28.85 -17.18 -47.15
CA LYS A 323 -30.22 -17.66 -47.38
C LYS A 323 -30.77 -18.33 -46.13
N ALA A 324 -32.00 -17.98 -45.76
CA ALA A 324 -32.71 -18.66 -44.68
C ALA A 324 -32.87 -20.16 -45.02
N LYS A 325 -32.46 -21.04 -44.11
CA LYS A 325 -32.55 -22.51 -44.30
C LYS A 325 -33.92 -23.07 -43.92
N GLU A 326 -34.66 -22.31 -43.12
CA GLU A 326 -36.04 -22.56 -42.68
C GLU A 326 -36.79 -21.22 -42.55
N ASP A 327 -38.09 -21.29 -42.27
CA ASP A 327 -38.88 -20.10 -41.97
C ASP A 327 -38.49 -19.54 -40.60
N ILE A 328 -38.23 -18.24 -40.53
CA ILE A 328 -37.84 -17.53 -39.30
C ILE A 328 -38.93 -16.50 -38.98
N LYS A 329 -39.53 -16.59 -37.79
CA LYS A 329 -40.62 -15.68 -37.41
C LYS A 329 -40.09 -14.31 -36.97
N ARG A 330 -40.90 -13.28 -37.15
CA ARG A 330 -40.66 -11.95 -36.58
C ARG A 330 -40.38 -12.07 -35.09
N ASP A 331 -39.38 -11.31 -34.64
CA ASP A 331 -38.86 -11.28 -33.27
C ASP A 331 -38.19 -12.58 -32.79
N GLU A 332 -38.04 -13.58 -33.65
CA GLU A 332 -37.23 -14.76 -33.36
C GLU A 332 -35.73 -14.45 -33.50
N TRP A 333 -34.88 -15.02 -32.63
CA TRP A 333 -33.44 -14.86 -32.77
C TRP A 333 -32.89 -15.70 -33.92
N ILE A 334 -31.94 -15.12 -34.65
CA ILE A 334 -31.22 -15.78 -35.74
C ILE A 334 -30.17 -16.70 -35.14
N THR A 335 -30.08 -17.96 -35.59
CA THR A 335 -28.97 -18.86 -35.25
C THR A 335 -28.20 -19.27 -36.51
N TRP A 336 -27.02 -19.87 -36.37
CA TRP A 336 -26.22 -20.31 -37.54
C TRP A 336 -26.84 -21.50 -38.28
N GLU A 337 -27.65 -22.28 -37.59
CA GLU A 337 -28.41 -23.40 -38.15
C GLU A 337 -29.51 -22.89 -39.09
N LYS A 338 -30.04 -21.69 -38.81
CA LYS A 338 -31.10 -21.03 -39.58
C LYS A 338 -30.63 -20.30 -40.83
N VAL A 339 -29.34 -19.99 -40.96
CA VAL A 339 -28.78 -19.12 -42.03
C VAL A 339 -27.55 -19.67 -42.73
#